data_AF-A0A8H5FI77-F1
#
_entry.id   AF-A0A8H5FI77-F1
#
_cell.length_a   1.000
_cell.length_b   1.000
_cell.length_c   1.000
_cell.angle_alpha   90.00
_cell.angle_beta   90.00
_cell.angle_gamma   90.00
#
_symmetry.space_group_name_H-M   'P 1'
#
loop_
_entity.id
_entity.type
_entity.pdbx_description
1 polymer ?
#
loop_
_entity_poly.entity_id
_entity_poly.type
_entity_poly.pdbx_seq_one_letter_code
_entity_poly.pdbx_strand_id
1 'polypeptide(L)'
;MQEAHCHLQNVKDWAASPYGQLMKMCTEYTLSELRRHWVLYAEMHNLSPQRLKKIQSAFTVLMNSRQKGMVSSTARSAGPVMSSAIEVVALQFRNYWKKGTTSTNSSQTASLLNPTFCYSLAGEGCNVHYATDPIQPFHLAPLFGNTKRTVSVSDFVRAAQAEFKQWCTTFHSIISSTTIPSSASPVAVRFFLGDAMAVCRSIDQFAETGMAGSGIPVDQWKTQTITLNKAEGGYGHGPSSAPTTFDVIDTSNLCDQFGDLDWNPQSTSRSVEEDPEGSQGTFPLVVSFVMPTILLTELEPQEILSVSLALRSSTGSVEFVAKLGPMLRIFSAKLLDETHVHVLPEQARPFKMPPTLPHPIRHR
;
A
#
# COMPACT_ATOMS: atom_id res chain seq x y z
N MET A 1 17.23 -4.48 -17.54
CA MET A 1 17.90 -4.20 -16.25
C MET A 1 19.34 -3.78 -16.46
N GLN A 2 20.18 -4.55 -17.17
CA GLN A 2 21.58 -4.17 -17.46
C GLN A 2 21.72 -2.83 -18.18
N GLU A 3 20.87 -2.55 -19.16
CA GLU A 3 20.89 -1.29 -19.92
C GLU A 3 20.48 -0.08 -19.06
N ALA A 4 19.49 -0.23 -18.18
CA ALA A 4 19.11 0.81 -17.22
C ALA A 4 20.14 0.99 -16.09
N HIS A 5 20.96 -0.03 -15.79
CA HIS A 5 21.91 -0.01 -14.67
C HIS A 5 23.04 1.00 -14.87
N CYS A 6 23.47 1.26 -16.11
CA CYS A 6 24.56 2.21 -16.39
C CYS A 6 24.18 3.66 -16.00
N HIS A 7 22.89 3.97 -15.96
CA HIS A 7 22.37 5.31 -15.61
C HIS A 7 22.16 5.51 -14.10
N LEU A 8 22.40 4.50 -13.25
CA LEU A 8 22.16 4.58 -11.80
C LEU A 8 23.32 5.20 -11.01
N GLN A 9 24.34 5.77 -11.68
CA GLN A 9 25.52 6.30 -10.99
C GLN A 9 25.18 7.48 -10.08
N ASN A 10 24.36 8.39 -10.57
CA ASN A 10 23.84 9.51 -9.82
C ASN A 10 22.51 9.98 -10.43
N VAL A 11 21.83 10.87 -9.72
CA VAL A 11 20.51 11.36 -10.08
C VAL A 11 20.47 12.13 -11.40
N LYS A 12 21.55 12.81 -11.78
CA LYS A 12 21.62 13.56 -13.04
C LYS A 12 21.67 12.61 -14.24
N ASP A 13 22.50 11.57 -14.15
CA ASP A 13 22.61 10.55 -15.20
C ASP A 13 21.31 9.77 -15.36
N TRP A 14 20.64 9.46 -14.25
CA TRP A 14 19.31 8.85 -14.28
C TRP A 14 18.30 9.77 -14.95
N ALA A 15 18.24 11.04 -14.56
CA ALA A 15 17.29 12.02 -15.11
C ALA A 15 17.49 12.25 -16.62
N ALA A 16 18.73 12.20 -17.11
CA ALA A 16 19.06 12.31 -18.53
C ALA A 16 18.76 11.03 -19.33
N SER A 17 18.53 9.91 -18.67
CA SER A 17 18.24 8.63 -19.34
C SER A 17 16.80 8.58 -19.89
N PRO A 18 16.52 7.69 -20.87
CA PRO A 18 15.15 7.44 -21.31
C PRO A 18 14.19 7.04 -20.18
N TYR A 19 14.71 6.37 -19.14
CA TYR A 19 13.93 5.97 -17.97
C TYR A 19 13.61 7.16 -17.06
N GLY A 20 14.56 8.08 -16.91
CA GLY A 20 14.42 9.29 -16.09
C GLY A 20 13.36 10.26 -16.58
N GLN A 21 12.92 10.16 -17.84
CA GLN A 21 11.81 10.96 -18.37
C GLN A 21 10.49 10.60 -17.69
N LEU A 22 10.25 9.31 -17.43
CA LEU A 22 9.03 8.78 -16.82
C LEU A 22 9.19 8.54 -15.31
N MET A 23 10.29 7.91 -14.90
CA MET A 23 10.55 7.48 -13.53
C MET A 23 11.44 8.49 -12.82
N LYS A 24 10.90 9.24 -11.87
CA LYS A 24 11.62 10.26 -11.12
C LYS A 24 12.03 9.73 -9.74
N MET A 25 13.26 9.99 -9.35
CA MET A 25 13.73 9.70 -7.99
C MET A 25 13.58 10.94 -7.13
N CYS A 26 12.78 10.86 -6.07
CA CYS A 26 12.53 11.97 -5.16
C CYS A 26 13.75 12.32 -4.31
N THR A 27 14.67 11.38 -4.10
CA THR A 27 15.90 11.56 -3.33
C THR A 27 17.04 10.77 -3.96
N GLU A 28 18.28 11.18 -3.69
CA GLU A 28 19.46 10.39 -4.08
C GLU A 28 19.53 9.05 -3.34
N TYR A 29 19.03 9.01 -2.10
CA TYR A 29 18.93 7.77 -1.31
C TYR A 29 18.05 6.70 -1.98
N THR A 30 16.91 7.09 -2.56
CA THR A 30 16.06 6.16 -3.32
C THR A 30 16.83 5.55 -4.49
N LEU A 31 17.58 6.37 -5.23
CA LEU A 31 18.36 5.90 -6.37
C LEU A 31 19.50 4.97 -5.94
N SER A 32 20.23 5.30 -4.87
CA SER A 32 21.31 4.47 -4.35
C SER A 32 20.80 3.12 -3.89
N GLU A 33 19.65 3.07 -3.22
CA GLU A 33 19.05 1.81 -2.78
C GLU A 33 18.49 0.99 -3.94
N LEU A 34 17.90 1.63 -4.95
CA LEU A 34 17.50 0.95 -6.18
C LEU A 34 18.69 0.29 -6.86
N ARG A 35 19.80 1.03 -7.01
CA ARG A 35 21.06 0.52 -7.55
C ARG A 35 21.56 -0.68 -6.75
N ARG A 36 21.60 -0.56 -5.42
CA ARG A 36 22.06 -1.64 -4.52
C ARG A 36 21.23 -2.91 -4.71
N HIS A 37 19.90 -2.81 -4.75
CA HIS A 37 19.04 -3.98 -4.96
C HIS A 37 19.21 -4.58 -6.36
N TRP A 38 19.34 -3.77 -7.40
CA TRP A 38 19.55 -4.29 -8.76
C TRP A 38 20.87 -5.04 -8.91
N VAL A 39 21.94 -4.59 -8.23
CA VAL A 39 23.19 -5.37 -8.15
C VAL A 39 22.94 -6.72 -7.48
N LEU A 40 22.27 -6.75 -6.32
CA LEU A 40 21.93 -8.00 -5.63
C LEU A 40 21.08 -8.95 -6.48
N TYR A 41 20.15 -8.40 -7.27
CA TYR A 41 19.30 -9.18 -8.17
C TYR A 41 20.10 -9.74 -9.33
N ALA A 42 20.96 -8.92 -9.94
CA ALA A 42 21.83 -9.32 -11.03
C ALA A 42 22.83 -10.38 -10.57
N GLU A 43 23.45 -10.24 -9.39
CA GLU A 43 24.46 -11.16 -8.87
C GLU A 43 23.88 -12.46 -8.29
N MET A 44 22.55 -12.60 -8.21
CA MET A 44 21.92 -13.76 -7.59
C MET A 44 22.32 -15.10 -8.24
N HIS A 45 22.57 -15.11 -9.55
CA HIS A 45 23.01 -16.32 -10.26
C HIS A 45 24.48 -16.69 -9.98
N ASN A 46 25.26 -15.77 -9.41
CA ASN A 46 26.67 -15.96 -9.05
C ASN A 46 26.87 -16.32 -7.57
N LEU A 47 25.78 -16.51 -6.82
CA LEU A 47 25.86 -16.90 -5.41
C LEU A 47 26.51 -18.27 -5.26
N SER A 48 27.28 -18.45 -4.18
CA SER A 48 27.83 -19.76 -3.85
C SER A 48 26.71 -20.78 -3.65
N PRO A 49 26.93 -22.07 -4.01
CA PRO A 49 25.92 -23.11 -3.82
C PRO A 49 25.41 -23.22 -2.37
N GLN A 50 26.28 -22.96 -1.39
CA GLN A 50 25.94 -22.96 0.03
C GLN A 50 24.96 -21.83 0.38
N ARG A 51 25.21 -20.60 -0.10
CA ARG A 51 24.32 -19.45 0.13
C ARG A 51 22.99 -19.64 -0.57
N LEU A 52 22.99 -20.09 -1.81
CA LEU A 52 21.77 -20.39 -2.56
C LEU A 52 20.92 -21.46 -1.86
N LYS A 53 21.54 -22.54 -1.36
CA LYS A 53 20.85 -23.59 -0.60
C LYS A 53 20.21 -23.06 0.68
N LYS A 54 20.87 -22.15 1.39
CA LYS A 54 20.32 -21.51 2.60
C LYS A 54 19.06 -20.70 2.27
N ILE A 55 19.12 -19.88 1.21
CA ILE A 55 17.97 -19.10 0.75
C ILE A 55 16.82 -20.04 0.36
N GLN A 56 17.08 -21.04 -0.49
CA GLN A 56 16.07 -22.01 -0.92
C GLN A 56 15.41 -22.72 0.27
N SER A 57 16.20 -23.13 1.27
CA SER A 57 15.69 -23.79 2.47
C SER A 57 14.73 -22.87 3.25
N ALA A 58 15.07 -21.58 3.39
CA ALA A 58 14.19 -20.60 4.03
C ALA A 58 12.86 -20.43 3.29
N PHE A 59 12.90 -20.38 1.95
CA PHE A 59 11.68 -20.34 1.13
C PHE A 59 10.85 -21.63 1.26
N THR A 60 11.48 -22.81 1.28
CA THR A 60 10.76 -24.07 1.50
C THR A 60 10.03 -24.08 2.84
N VAL A 61 10.69 -23.63 3.92
CA VAL A 61 10.07 -23.51 5.25
C VAL A 61 8.89 -22.54 5.22
N LEU A 62 9.07 -21.34 4.63
CA LEU A 62 8.02 -20.34 4.52
C LEU A 62 6.81 -20.89 3.75
N MET A 63 7.03 -21.46 2.57
CA MET A 63 5.97 -21.98 1.70
C MET A 63 5.18 -23.10 2.38
N ASN A 64 5.86 -24.02 3.07
CA ASN A 64 5.21 -25.09 3.83
C ASN A 64 4.35 -24.56 5.00
N SER A 65 4.80 -23.50 5.67
CA SER A 65 4.02 -22.88 6.75
C SER A 65 2.69 -22.26 6.26
N ARG A 66 2.59 -21.89 4.99
CA ARG A 66 1.42 -21.17 4.42
C ARG A 66 0.38 -22.07 3.78
N GLN A 67 0.61 -23.37 3.62
CA GLN A 67 -0.35 -24.30 3.00
C GLN A 67 -1.64 -24.50 3.82
N LYS A 68 -1.64 -24.16 5.11
CA LYS A 68 -2.78 -24.39 6.03
C LYS A 68 -3.75 -23.21 6.13
N GLY A 69 -3.40 -22.04 5.62
CA GLY A 69 -4.23 -20.83 5.70
C GLY A 69 -5.23 -20.70 4.55
N MET A 70 -6.33 -19.98 4.81
CA MET A 70 -7.23 -19.49 3.77
C MET A 70 -7.05 -17.97 3.65
N VAL A 71 -6.46 -17.52 2.55
CA VAL A 71 -6.39 -16.10 2.19
C VAL A 71 -7.41 -15.85 1.09
N SER A 72 -8.35 -14.95 1.35
CA SER A 72 -9.43 -14.57 0.42
C SER A 72 -9.51 -13.05 0.22
N SER A 73 -8.49 -12.29 0.62
CA SER A 73 -8.46 -10.82 0.51
C SER A 73 -8.72 -10.34 -0.93
N THR A 74 -8.20 -11.05 -1.93
CA THR A 74 -8.41 -10.77 -3.35
C THR A 74 -9.89 -10.86 -3.76
N ALA A 75 -10.74 -11.61 -3.05
CA ALA A 75 -12.18 -11.69 -3.36
C ALA A 75 -12.90 -10.34 -3.20
N ARG A 76 -12.33 -9.40 -2.43
CA ARG A 76 -12.89 -8.05 -2.26
C ARG A 76 -12.96 -7.26 -3.57
N SER A 77 -12.05 -7.51 -4.53
CA SER A 77 -12.10 -6.83 -5.85
C SER A 77 -13.23 -7.33 -6.75
N ALA A 78 -14.02 -8.31 -6.30
CA ALA A 78 -15.28 -8.70 -6.94
C ALA A 78 -16.48 -7.85 -6.47
N GLY A 79 -16.28 -6.91 -5.55
CA GLY A 79 -17.32 -5.97 -5.12
C GLY A 79 -18.52 -6.68 -4.46
N PRO A 80 -19.78 -6.33 -4.81
CA PRO A 80 -20.97 -6.91 -4.19
C PRO A 80 -21.09 -8.43 -4.33
N VAL A 81 -20.40 -9.04 -5.30
CA VAL A 81 -20.41 -10.50 -5.53
C VAL A 81 -19.19 -11.22 -4.92
N MET A 82 -18.51 -10.60 -3.96
CA MET A 82 -17.32 -11.17 -3.32
C MET A 82 -17.51 -12.57 -2.75
N SER A 83 -18.69 -12.90 -2.22
CA SER A 83 -19.00 -14.22 -1.67
C SER A 83 -18.82 -15.33 -2.71
N SER A 84 -19.18 -15.04 -3.97
CA SER A 84 -19.04 -15.96 -5.10
C SER A 84 -17.58 -16.14 -5.54
N ALA A 85 -16.68 -15.22 -5.16
CA ALA A 85 -15.27 -15.26 -5.52
C ALA A 85 -14.37 -15.94 -4.48
N ILE A 86 -14.83 -16.10 -3.23
CA ILE A 86 -14.02 -16.59 -2.10
C ILE A 86 -13.33 -17.92 -2.42
N GLU A 87 -14.09 -18.91 -2.91
CA GLU A 87 -13.57 -20.27 -3.12
C GLU A 87 -12.50 -20.33 -4.21
N VAL A 88 -12.78 -19.72 -5.36
CA VAL A 88 -11.85 -19.74 -6.51
C VAL A 88 -10.59 -18.91 -6.24
N VAL A 89 -10.71 -17.80 -5.51
CA VAL A 89 -9.57 -17.00 -5.04
C VAL A 89 -8.72 -17.82 -4.08
N ALA A 90 -9.33 -18.47 -3.08
CA ALA A 90 -8.59 -19.31 -2.13
C ALA A 90 -7.88 -20.48 -2.84
N LEU A 91 -8.49 -21.07 -3.86
CA LEU A 91 -7.89 -22.13 -4.67
C LEU A 91 -6.71 -21.62 -5.49
N GLN A 92 -6.85 -20.47 -6.17
CA GLN A 92 -5.75 -19.85 -6.90
C GLN A 92 -4.59 -19.50 -5.96
N PHE A 93 -4.88 -18.95 -4.78
CA PHE A 93 -3.87 -18.54 -3.81
C PHE A 93 -3.04 -19.75 -3.39
N ARG A 94 -3.70 -20.86 -3.03
CA ARG A 94 -3.03 -22.13 -2.71
C ARG A 94 -2.21 -22.67 -3.88
N ASN A 95 -2.72 -22.57 -5.12
CA ASN A 95 -1.98 -22.99 -6.30
C ASN A 95 -0.70 -22.18 -6.49
N TYR A 96 -0.76 -20.86 -6.32
CA TYR A 96 0.41 -19.99 -6.40
C TYR A 96 1.42 -20.30 -5.30
N TRP A 97 1.00 -20.39 -4.04
CA TRP A 97 1.88 -20.73 -2.92
C TRP A 97 2.38 -22.18 -2.92
N LYS A 98 1.81 -23.06 -3.75
CA LYS A 98 2.34 -24.41 -3.96
C LYS A 98 3.34 -24.48 -5.11
N LYS A 99 3.07 -23.77 -6.21
CA LYS A 99 3.81 -23.92 -7.48
C LYS A 99 4.76 -22.76 -7.80
N GLY A 100 4.62 -21.61 -7.13
CA GLY A 100 5.29 -20.36 -7.48
C GLY A 100 4.80 -19.71 -8.79
N THR A 101 3.67 -20.17 -9.33
CA THR A 101 3.10 -19.70 -10.61
C THR A 101 1.57 -19.72 -10.59
N THR A 102 0.95 -18.84 -11.38
CA THR A 102 -0.50 -18.80 -11.59
C THR A 102 -0.98 -19.81 -12.64
N SER A 103 -0.08 -20.56 -13.28
CA SER A 103 -0.45 -21.55 -14.29
C SER A 103 -1.37 -22.63 -13.74
N THR A 104 -2.48 -22.86 -14.44
CA THR A 104 -3.41 -23.95 -14.16
C THR A 104 -2.91 -25.30 -14.69
N ASN A 105 -1.82 -25.32 -15.48
CA ASN A 105 -1.20 -26.58 -15.90
C ASN A 105 -0.56 -27.28 -14.69
N SER A 106 -0.86 -28.56 -14.50
CA SER A 106 -0.37 -29.34 -13.36
C SER A 106 1.13 -29.61 -13.41
N SER A 107 1.74 -29.63 -14.60
CA SER A 107 3.17 -29.90 -14.79
C SER A 107 4.08 -28.68 -14.63
N GLN A 108 3.53 -27.47 -14.56
CA GLN A 108 4.32 -26.24 -14.49
C GLN A 108 4.53 -25.80 -13.04
N THR A 109 5.79 -25.78 -12.61
CA THR A 109 6.25 -25.21 -11.33
C THR A 109 7.38 -24.23 -11.60
N ALA A 110 7.45 -23.14 -10.83
CA ALA A 110 8.57 -22.21 -10.92
C ALA A 110 9.85 -22.90 -10.46
N SER A 111 10.87 -22.89 -11.31
CA SER A 111 12.21 -23.42 -11.01
C SER A 111 13.20 -22.33 -10.58
N LEU A 112 12.90 -21.08 -10.91
CA LEU A 112 13.74 -19.93 -10.62
C LEU A 112 13.21 -19.17 -9.41
N LEU A 113 14.12 -18.84 -8.50
CA LEU A 113 13.80 -18.00 -7.36
C LEU A 113 13.73 -16.53 -7.82
N ASN A 114 12.70 -15.81 -7.37
CA ASN A 114 12.59 -14.38 -7.66
C ASN A 114 13.51 -13.58 -6.70
N PRO A 115 14.55 -12.90 -7.20
CA PRO A 115 15.46 -12.10 -6.37
C PRO A 115 14.74 -11.01 -5.55
N THR A 116 13.61 -10.49 -6.03
CA THR A 116 12.87 -9.41 -5.32
C THR A 116 12.26 -9.87 -4.01
N PHE A 117 12.18 -11.19 -3.77
CA PHE A 117 11.73 -11.75 -2.49
C PHE A 117 12.86 -12.03 -1.51
N CYS A 118 14.12 -11.96 -1.97
CA CYS A 118 15.29 -12.35 -1.18
C CYS A 118 15.95 -11.17 -0.47
N TYR A 119 15.76 -9.95 -0.96
CA TYR A 119 16.47 -8.77 -0.47
C TYR A 119 15.49 -7.66 -0.12
N SER A 120 15.74 -7.01 1.01
CA SER A 120 15.01 -5.84 1.49
C SER A 120 15.96 -4.86 2.16
N LEU A 121 15.43 -3.75 2.69
CA LEU A 121 16.20 -2.88 3.59
C LEU A 121 16.66 -3.57 4.87
N ALA A 122 15.98 -4.64 5.31
CA ALA A 122 16.40 -5.47 6.44
C ALA A 122 17.52 -6.47 6.06
N GLY A 123 17.99 -6.48 4.81
CA GLY A 123 19.03 -7.37 4.32
C GLY A 123 18.49 -8.57 3.55
N GLU A 124 19.34 -9.61 3.43
CA GLU A 124 18.99 -10.89 2.81
C GLU A 124 18.10 -11.72 3.74
N GLY A 125 17.00 -12.24 3.22
CA GLY A 125 16.07 -13.07 3.98
C GLY A 125 14.88 -13.55 3.15
N CYS A 126 13.96 -14.25 3.82
CA CYS A 126 12.72 -14.75 3.21
C CYS A 126 11.52 -14.10 3.90
N ASN A 127 11.31 -12.81 3.60
CA ASN A 127 10.28 -11.98 4.22
C ASN A 127 9.13 -11.70 3.24
N VAL A 128 8.66 -12.74 2.53
CA VAL A 128 7.52 -12.60 1.62
C VAL A 128 6.24 -12.42 2.44
N HIS A 129 5.48 -11.37 2.12
CA HIS A 129 4.24 -11.07 2.80
C HIS A 129 3.26 -12.25 2.67
N TYR A 130 2.60 -12.63 3.76
CA TYR A 130 1.76 -13.84 3.79
C TYR A 130 0.56 -13.78 2.82
N ALA A 131 0.14 -12.57 2.43
CA ALA A 131 -0.96 -12.35 1.50
C ALA A 131 -0.48 -12.10 0.06
N THR A 132 0.80 -12.32 -0.26
CA THR A 132 1.30 -12.14 -1.64
C THR A 132 0.51 -13.03 -2.61
N ASP A 133 -0.24 -12.38 -3.48
CA ASP A 133 -1.00 -12.98 -4.57
C ASP A 133 -0.81 -12.10 -5.82
N PRO A 134 -0.23 -12.63 -6.90
CA PRO A 134 0.00 -11.86 -8.12
C PRO A 134 -1.28 -11.38 -8.79
N ILE A 135 -2.45 -11.90 -8.42
CA ILE A 135 -3.74 -11.51 -9.01
C ILE A 135 -4.50 -10.49 -8.15
N GLN A 136 -4.05 -10.23 -6.93
CA GLN A 136 -4.67 -9.27 -6.02
C GLN A 136 -4.98 -7.87 -6.63
N PRO A 137 -4.12 -7.26 -7.48
CA PRO A 137 -4.37 -5.90 -7.98
C PRO A 137 -5.40 -5.82 -9.12
N PHE A 138 -5.94 -6.94 -9.62
CA PHE A 138 -6.85 -6.94 -10.78
C PHE A 138 -8.32 -6.90 -10.37
N HIS A 139 -9.15 -6.32 -11.22
CA HIS A 139 -10.57 -6.14 -10.96
C HIS A 139 -11.35 -7.42 -11.29
N LEU A 140 -12.16 -7.88 -10.32
CA LEU A 140 -12.94 -9.12 -10.46
C LEU A 140 -14.42 -8.89 -10.60
N ALA A 141 -14.92 -7.70 -10.27
CA ALA A 141 -16.33 -7.38 -10.41
C ALA A 141 -16.86 -7.67 -11.84
N PRO A 142 -16.15 -7.33 -12.93
CA PRO A 142 -16.62 -7.67 -14.28
C PRO A 142 -16.64 -9.17 -14.57
N LEU A 143 -15.70 -9.94 -14.01
CA LEU A 143 -15.63 -11.38 -14.22
C LEU A 143 -16.79 -12.11 -13.55
N PHE A 144 -17.07 -11.78 -12.29
CA PHE A 144 -18.10 -12.46 -11.50
C PHE A 144 -19.51 -11.87 -11.72
N GLY A 145 -19.63 -10.57 -11.97
CA GLY A 145 -20.92 -9.91 -12.17
C GLY A 145 -21.57 -10.24 -13.52
N ASN A 146 -20.77 -10.53 -14.55
CA ASN A 146 -21.28 -10.73 -15.92
C ASN A 146 -21.48 -12.20 -16.31
N THR A 147 -21.09 -13.14 -15.45
CA THR A 147 -21.16 -14.58 -15.74
C THR A 147 -22.27 -15.27 -14.95
N LYS A 148 -23.03 -16.13 -15.62
CA LYS A 148 -24.01 -17.03 -14.97
C LYS A 148 -23.43 -18.41 -14.64
N ARG A 149 -22.23 -18.71 -15.11
CA ARG A 149 -21.52 -19.97 -14.83
C ARG A 149 -20.52 -19.79 -13.70
N THR A 150 -20.21 -20.89 -13.01
CA THR A 150 -19.12 -20.95 -12.04
C THR A 150 -17.80 -20.53 -12.70
N VAL A 151 -17.10 -19.60 -12.06
CA VAL A 151 -15.80 -19.09 -12.50
C VAL A 151 -14.72 -20.08 -12.09
N SER A 152 -13.90 -20.54 -13.05
CA SER A 152 -12.74 -21.39 -12.76
C SER A 152 -11.49 -20.55 -12.45
N VAL A 153 -10.47 -21.16 -11.85
CA VAL A 153 -9.15 -20.52 -11.69
C VAL A 153 -8.56 -20.09 -13.04
N SER A 154 -8.83 -20.86 -14.10
CA SER A 154 -8.32 -20.52 -15.44
C SER A 154 -8.97 -19.25 -16.01
N ASP A 155 -10.26 -19.04 -15.74
CA ASP A 155 -10.97 -17.82 -16.13
C ASP A 155 -10.45 -16.62 -15.36
N PHE A 156 -10.19 -16.80 -14.07
CA PHE A 156 -9.61 -15.81 -13.17
C PHE A 156 -8.22 -15.34 -13.64
N VAL A 157 -7.32 -16.28 -13.92
CA VAL A 157 -5.97 -15.98 -14.45
C VAL A 157 -6.06 -15.31 -15.82
N ARG A 158 -6.95 -15.78 -16.71
CA ARG A 158 -7.13 -15.20 -18.05
C ARG A 158 -7.65 -13.78 -17.98
N ALA A 159 -8.60 -13.48 -17.11
CA ALA A 159 -9.15 -12.14 -16.93
C ALA A 159 -8.06 -11.16 -16.45
N ALA A 160 -7.29 -11.53 -15.44
CA ALA A 160 -6.17 -10.74 -14.93
C ALA A 160 -5.11 -10.48 -16.01
N GLN A 161 -4.74 -11.49 -16.80
CA GLN A 161 -3.79 -11.33 -17.91
C GLN A 161 -4.34 -10.41 -19.02
N ALA A 162 -5.63 -10.51 -19.34
CA ALA A 162 -6.26 -9.65 -20.34
C ALA A 162 -6.29 -8.19 -19.88
N GLU A 163 -6.65 -7.95 -18.62
CA GLU A 163 -6.63 -6.62 -18.01
C GLU A 163 -5.21 -6.03 -17.96
N PHE A 164 -4.23 -6.81 -17.51
CA PHE A 164 -2.82 -6.40 -17.53
C PHE A 164 -2.36 -6.01 -18.93
N LYS A 165 -2.69 -6.82 -19.95
CA LYS A 165 -2.34 -6.53 -21.35
C LYS A 165 -2.99 -5.24 -21.83
N GLN A 166 -4.26 -5.02 -21.51
CA GLN A 166 -4.98 -3.81 -21.85
C GLN A 166 -4.33 -2.59 -21.20
N TRP A 167 -4.05 -2.63 -19.90
CA TRP A 167 -3.37 -1.54 -19.18
C TRP A 167 -1.99 -1.23 -19.77
N CYS A 168 -1.19 -2.24 -20.07
CA CYS A 168 0.11 -2.05 -20.72
C CYS A 168 -0.03 -1.35 -22.08
N THR A 169 -1.03 -1.76 -22.88
CA THR A 169 -1.28 -1.19 -24.20
C THR A 169 -1.74 0.27 -24.10
N THR A 170 -2.67 0.55 -23.19
CA THR A 170 -3.15 1.91 -22.92
C THR A 170 -2.02 2.80 -22.40
N PHE A 171 -1.25 2.33 -21.42
CA PHE A 171 -0.11 3.07 -20.88
C PHE A 171 0.91 3.39 -21.97
N HIS A 172 1.28 2.40 -22.79
CA HIS A 172 2.19 2.59 -23.92
C HIS A 172 1.65 3.62 -24.92
N SER A 173 0.36 3.57 -25.24
CA SER A 173 -0.27 4.54 -26.14
C SER A 173 -0.21 5.97 -25.59
N ILE A 174 -0.39 6.15 -24.28
CA ILE A 174 -0.35 7.46 -23.62
C ILE A 174 1.07 8.03 -23.68
N ILE A 175 2.08 7.24 -23.26
CA ILE A 175 3.48 7.73 -23.21
C ILE A 175 4.09 7.93 -24.61
N SER A 176 3.55 7.27 -25.63
CA SER A 176 3.99 7.40 -27.03
C SER A 176 3.26 8.52 -27.79
N SER A 177 2.29 9.17 -27.16
CA SER A 177 1.44 10.15 -27.84
C SER A 177 2.20 11.45 -28.13
N THR A 178 2.28 11.83 -29.40
CA THR A 178 2.97 13.05 -29.88
C THR A 178 2.12 14.33 -29.77
N THR A 179 0.88 14.21 -29.28
CA THR A 179 -0.06 15.34 -29.10
C THR A 179 0.29 16.22 -27.91
N ILE A 180 1.22 15.80 -27.06
CA ILE A 180 1.68 16.54 -25.88
C ILE A 180 3.01 17.20 -26.23
N PRO A 181 3.23 18.48 -25.89
CA PRO A 181 4.49 19.17 -26.15
C PRO A 181 5.68 18.37 -25.60
N SER A 182 6.73 18.25 -26.40
CA SER A 182 7.93 17.44 -26.14
C SER A 182 8.68 17.78 -24.84
N SER A 183 8.30 18.87 -24.16
CA SER A 183 8.88 19.36 -22.92
C SER A 183 8.30 18.73 -21.65
N ALA A 184 7.24 17.91 -21.73
CA ALA A 184 6.68 17.22 -20.57
C ALA A 184 6.11 15.84 -20.91
N SER A 185 6.54 14.80 -20.17
CA SER A 185 5.90 13.49 -20.24
C SER A 185 4.45 13.59 -19.72
N PRO A 186 3.44 12.98 -20.38
CA PRO A 186 2.06 12.93 -19.88
C PRO A 186 1.94 12.35 -18.48
N VAL A 187 2.87 11.45 -18.14
CA VAL A 187 2.86 10.69 -16.91
C VAL A 187 4.24 10.79 -16.25
N ALA A 188 4.26 11.00 -14.94
CA ALA A 188 5.47 10.93 -14.13
C ALA A 188 5.23 10.02 -12.93
N VAL A 189 6.04 8.97 -12.79
CA VAL A 189 6.02 8.06 -11.64
C VAL A 189 7.16 8.44 -10.71
N ARG A 190 6.84 8.88 -9.49
CA ARG A 190 7.84 9.37 -8.52
C ARG A 190 8.09 8.34 -7.43
N PHE A 191 9.35 7.96 -7.25
CA PHE A 191 9.77 7.00 -6.24
C PHE A 191 10.41 7.71 -5.05
N PHE A 192 9.88 7.43 -3.86
CA PHE A 192 10.41 7.92 -2.60
C PHE A 192 10.55 6.74 -1.64
N LEU A 193 11.79 6.47 -1.22
CA LEU A 193 12.09 5.48 -0.20
C LEU A 193 12.36 6.16 1.15
N GLY A 194 11.54 5.84 2.15
CA GLY A 194 11.70 6.29 3.53
C GLY A 194 10.52 5.87 4.39
N ASP A 195 10.64 6.06 5.71
CA ASP A 195 9.54 5.97 6.66
C ASP A 195 8.41 6.92 6.24
N ALA A 196 7.17 6.43 6.22
CA ALA A 196 6.03 7.17 5.68
C ALA A 196 5.88 8.56 6.34
N MET A 197 6.04 8.64 7.66
CA MET A 197 5.91 9.90 8.40
C MET A 197 7.10 10.83 8.16
N ALA A 198 8.32 10.28 8.06
CA ALA A 198 9.49 11.06 7.68
C ALA A 198 9.36 11.66 6.27
N VAL A 199 8.82 10.89 5.32
CA VAL A 199 8.54 11.34 3.94
C VAL A 199 7.50 12.46 3.94
N CYS A 200 6.34 12.25 4.58
CA CYS A 200 5.28 13.26 4.65
C CYS A 200 5.79 14.58 5.25
N ARG A 201 6.48 14.53 6.40
CA ARG A 201 7.04 15.72 7.04
C ARG A 201 8.08 16.43 6.16
N SER A 202 8.88 15.68 5.41
CA SER A 202 9.88 16.27 4.53
C SER A 202 9.24 17.00 3.33
N ILE A 203 8.15 16.46 2.79
CA ILE A 203 7.40 17.12 1.70
C ILE A 203 6.69 18.38 2.22
N ASP A 204 6.07 18.29 3.40
CA ASP A 204 5.38 19.40 4.05
C ASP A 204 6.35 20.55 4.39
N GLN A 205 7.47 20.23 5.05
CA GLN A 205 8.53 21.21 5.32
C GLN A 205 9.06 21.87 4.05
N PHE A 206 9.21 21.12 2.95
CA PHE A 206 9.62 21.69 1.67
C PHE A 206 8.53 22.63 1.11
N ALA A 207 7.26 22.29 1.25
CA ALA A 207 6.15 23.15 0.83
C ALA A 207 6.15 24.48 1.58
N GLU A 208 6.44 24.47 2.89
CA GLU A 208 6.49 25.67 3.73
C GLU A 208 7.75 26.52 3.51
N THR A 209 8.91 25.88 3.35
CA THR A 209 10.21 26.57 3.43
C THR A 209 10.99 26.63 2.12
N GLY A 210 10.64 25.81 1.11
CA GLY A 210 11.43 25.62 -0.10
C GLY A 210 12.79 24.92 0.11
N MET A 211 13.10 24.48 1.33
CA MET A 211 14.35 23.80 1.67
C MET A 211 14.26 22.32 1.34
N ALA A 212 15.17 21.83 0.49
CA ALA A 212 15.18 20.41 0.11
C ALA A 212 15.71 19.47 1.20
N GLY A 213 16.58 19.97 2.08
CA GLY A 213 17.08 19.19 3.22
C GLY A 213 16.16 19.39 4.42
N SER A 214 15.55 18.32 4.91
CA SER A 214 14.68 18.38 6.08
C SER A 214 15.44 18.17 7.40
N GLY A 215 16.62 17.53 7.35
CA GLY A 215 17.31 17.04 8.55
C GLY A 215 16.63 15.84 9.20
N ILE A 216 15.52 15.35 8.64
CA ILE A 216 14.76 14.22 9.14
C ILE A 216 15.41 12.93 8.62
N PRO A 217 15.73 11.96 9.49
CA PRO A 217 16.22 10.65 9.07
C PRO A 217 15.26 9.93 8.12
N VAL A 218 15.81 9.17 7.16
CA VAL A 218 15.02 8.39 6.20
C VAL A 218 14.23 7.26 6.84
N ASP A 219 14.62 6.81 8.03
CA ASP A 219 14.01 5.71 8.78
C ASP A 219 14.46 5.78 10.25
N GLN A 220 13.79 5.03 11.13
CA GLN A 220 14.25 4.87 12.51
C GLN A 220 15.64 4.22 12.54
N TRP A 221 16.48 4.67 13.47
CA TRP A 221 17.84 4.14 13.68
C TRP A 221 18.81 4.33 12.50
N LYS A 222 18.48 5.18 11.52
CA LYS A 222 19.40 5.60 10.46
C LYS A 222 19.88 7.03 10.70
N THR A 223 21.13 7.29 10.35
CA THR A 223 21.71 8.65 10.35
C THR A 223 21.50 9.38 9.02
N GLN A 224 21.21 8.63 7.96
CA GLN A 224 20.93 9.20 6.64
C GLN A 224 19.67 10.06 6.70
N THR A 225 19.78 11.33 6.34
CA THR A 225 18.65 12.26 6.28
C THR A 225 18.02 12.31 4.90
N ILE A 226 16.76 12.72 4.86
CA ILE A 226 16.02 12.98 3.63
C ILE A 226 16.49 14.32 3.03
N THR A 227 16.93 14.24 1.78
CA THR A 227 17.23 15.40 0.93
C THR A 227 16.48 15.23 -0.38
N LEU A 228 15.52 16.13 -0.61
CA LEU A 228 14.71 16.14 -1.83
C LEU A 228 15.58 16.51 -3.04
N ASN A 229 15.38 15.77 -4.12
CA ASN A 229 16.06 15.99 -5.38
C ASN A 229 15.49 17.23 -6.08
N LYS A 230 16.35 18.22 -6.35
CA LYS A 230 16.01 19.46 -7.07
C LYS A 230 16.23 19.39 -8.59
N ALA A 231 16.66 18.25 -9.14
CA ALA A 231 16.82 18.08 -10.58
C ALA A 231 15.49 18.23 -11.34
N GLU A 232 15.55 18.34 -12.67
CA GLU A 232 14.37 18.53 -13.53
C GLU A 232 13.31 17.44 -13.30
N GLY A 233 12.06 17.86 -13.04
CA GLY A 233 10.96 16.97 -12.66
C GLY A 233 10.89 16.63 -11.16
N GLY A 234 11.85 17.11 -10.37
CA GLY A 234 11.95 16.98 -8.91
C GLY A 234 11.39 18.17 -8.14
N TYR A 235 11.78 18.32 -6.88
CA TYR A 235 11.27 19.34 -5.96
C TYR A 235 12.01 20.67 -6.15
N GLY A 236 11.51 21.49 -7.08
CA GLY A 236 12.03 22.82 -7.40
C GLY A 236 10.93 23.89 -7.45
N HIS A 237 11.25 25.02 -8.11
CA HIS A 237 10.28 26.08 -8.39
C HIS A 237 10.08 26.17 -9.91
N GLY A 238 9.01 25.56 -10.40
CA GLY A 238 8.70 25.52 -11.83
C GLY A 238 7.50 24.62 -12.15
N PRO A 239 6.89 24.79 -13.33
CA PRO A 239 5.67 24.07 -13.71
C PRO A 239 5.86 22.54 -13.84
N SER A 240 7.10 22.07 -13.99
CA SER A 240 7.44 20.64 -14.01
C SER A 240 7.85 20.09 -12.64
N SER A 241 7.74 20.87 -11.56
CA SER A 241 8.17 20.44 -10.23
C SER A 241 7.29 19.33 -9.66
N ALA A 242 7.86 18.54 -8.76
CA ALA A 242 7.12 17.54 -8.00
C ALA A 242 6.05 18.20 -7.13
N PRO A 243 4.83 17.65 -7.10
CA PRO A 243 3.76 18.19 -6.26
C PRO A 243 4.06 17.97 -4.77
N THR A 244 3.60 18.90 -3.94
CA THR A 244 3.61 18.79 -2.48
C THR A 244 2.21 18.55 -1.90
N THR A 245 1.18 18.68 -2.74
CA THR A 245 -0.22 18.43 -2.42
C THR A 245 -0.78 17.40 -3.38
N PHE A 246 -1.72 16.58 -2.91
CA PHE A 246 -2.23 15.44 -3.66
C PHE A 246 -3.76 15.43 -3.61
N ASP A 247 -4.42 15.16 -4.74
CA ASP A 247 -5.88 15.02 -4.80
C ASP A 247 -6.35 13.72 -4.15
N VAL A 248 -5.57 12.65 -4.28
CA VAL A 248 -5.86 11.33 -3.75
C VAL A 248 -4.59 10.75 -3.13
N ILE A 249 -4.71 10.24 -1.90
CA ILE A 249 -3.64 9.52 -1.21
C ILE A 249 -4.16 8.11 -0.91
N ASP A 250 -3.61 7.12 -1.58
CA ASP A 250 -3.81 5.71 -1.24
C ASP A 250 -2.70 5.28 -0.29
N THR A 251 -3.06 5.03 0.97
CA THR A 251 -2.13 4.61 2.04
C THR A 251 -1.98 3.10 2.10
N SER A 252 -2.68 2.34 1.25
CA SER A 252 -2.78 0.89 1.31
C SER A 252 -3.18 0.41 2.72
N ASN A 253 -2.28 -0.26 3.44
CA ASN A 253 -2.48 -0.71 4.81
C ASN A 253 -1.71 0.12 5.83
N LEU A 254 -1.12 1.26 5.44
CA LEU A 254 -0.44 2.16 6.38
C LEU A 254 -1.45 2.74 7.38
N CYS A 255 -2.67 3.12 6.95
CA CYS A 255 -3.73 3.52 7.87
C CYS A 255 -4.05 2.42 8.90
N ASP A 256 -3.91 1.14 8.55
CA ASP A 256 -4.16 0.04 9.51
C ASP A 256 -3.10 -0.02 10.62
N GLN A 257 -1.89 0.50 10.38
CA GLN A 257 -0.79 0.52 11.34
C GLN A 257 -0.70 1.84 12.11
N PHE A 258 -1.09 2.95 11.48
CA PHE A 258 -0.95 4.30 12.02
C PHE A 258 -2.28 4.93 12.48
N GLY A 259 -3.41 4.26 12.25
CA GLY A 259 -4.75 4.87 12.33
C GLY A 259 -5.03 5.75 11.11
N ASP A 260 -6.29 6.08 10.83
CA ASP A 260 -6.59 7.20 9.94
C ASP A 260 -6.05 8.46 10.61
N LEU A 261 -4.96 8.98 10.05
CA LEU A 261 -4.18 10.09 10.60
C LEU A 261 -4.91 11.42 10.41
N ASP A 262 -5.92 11.69 11.24
CA ASP A 262 -6.28 13.06 11.62
C ASP A 262 -5.55 13.36 12.93
N TRP A 263 -4.66 14.36 12.91
CA TRP A 263 -3.85 14.76 14.06
C TRP A 263 -4.12 16.21 14.44
N ASN A 264 -4.77 16.45 15.59
CA ASN A 264 -4.50 17.61 16.44
C ASN A 264 -4.98 17.42 17.91
N PRO A 265 -4.07 17.34 18.92
CA PRO A 265 -4.49 17.25 20.31
C PRO A 265 -4.58 18.63 20.97
N GLN A 266 -5.78 19.20 21.11
CA GLN A 266 -6.13 20.10 22.23
C GLN A 266 -7.60 19.89 22.67
N SER A 267 -7.82 20.09 23.96
CA SER A 267 -8.73 19.33 24.83
C SER A 267 -10.20 19.77 24.86
N THR A 268 -11.09 18.78 24.98
CA THR A 268 -12.24 18.81 25.91
C THR A 268 -12.08 17.60 26.83
N SER A 269 -11.52 17.78 28.03
CA SER A 269 -11.08 16.67 28.88
C SER A 269 -12.26 16.00 29.60
N ARG A 270 -12.62 14.79 29.20
CA ARG A 270 -13.02 13.75 30.17
C ARG A 270 -11.73 13.05 30.62
N SER A 271 -11.45 13.05 31.91
CA SER A 271 -10.28 12.35 32.46
C SER A 271 -10.55 10.84 32.48
N VAL A 272 -9.68 10.07 31.84
CA VAL A 272 -9.62 8.61 32.00
C VAL A 272 -8.59 8.33 33.09
N GLU A 273 -8.98 7.56 34.10
CA GLU A 273 -8.08 7.10 35.17
C GLU A 273 -7.61 5.68 34.85
N GLU A 274 -6.31 5.44 34.99
CA GLU A 274 -5.73 4.11 34.80
C GLU A 274 -6.00 3.26 36.04
N ASP A 275 -6.35 1.98 35.83
CA ASP A 275 -6.51 1.05 36.94
C ASP A 275 -5.15 0.83 37.64
N PRO A 276 -5.04 1.04 38.96
CA PRO A 276 -3.78 0.83 39.68
C PRO A 276 -3.26 -0.61 39.61
N GLU A 277 -4.13 -1.58 39.33
CA GLU A 277 -3.78 -3.01 39.17
C GLU A 277 -3.60 -3.43 37.70
N GLY A 278 -3.72 -2.49 36.76
CA GLY A 278 -3.51 -2.71 35.33
C GLY A 278 -4.37 -3.85 34.78
N SER A 279 -3.73 -4.84 34.15
CA SER A 279 -4.43 -5.98 33.54
C SER A 279 -5.11 -6.93 34.54
N GLN A 280 -4.78 -6.84 35.84
CA GLN A 280 -5.40 -7.65 36.89
C GLN A 280 -6.50 -6.89 37.64
N GLY A 281 -6.72 -5.62 37.30
CA GLY A 281 -7.71 -4.77 37.92
C GLY A 281 -9.14 -5.06 37.48
N THR A 282 -10.06 -4.21 37.94
CA THR A 282 -11.50 -4.38 37.75
C THR A 282 -12.13 -3.23 36.95
N PHE A 283 -11.35 -2.20 36.62
CA PHE A 283 -11.85 -1.09 35.83
C PHE A 283 -12.14 -1.55 34.39
N PRO A 284 -13.16 -0.95 33.75
CA PRO A 284 -13.51 -1.30 32.37
C PRO A 284 -12.38 -0.92 31.40
N LEU A 285 -12.19 -1.75 30.37
CA LEU A 285 -11.31 -1.41 29.25
C LEU A 285 -11.91 -0.26 28.45
N VAL A 286 -11.21 0.87 28.41
CA VAL A 286 -11.54 2.02 27.55
C VAL A 286 -10.71 1.94 26.27
N VAL A 287 -11.37 2.04 25.12
CA VAL A 287 -10.72 2.12 23.80
C VAL A 287 -11.14 3.41 23.11
N SER A 288 -10.19 4.23 22.69
CA SER A 288 -10.43 5.50 22.00
C SER A 288 -9.78 5.51 20.63
N PHE A 289 -10.46 6.07 19.63
CA PHE A 289 -9.92 6.30 18.29
C PHE A 289 -10.58 7.52 17.65
N VAL A 290 -9.92 8.12 16.66
CA VAL A 290 -10.43 9.24 15.87
C VAL A 290 -11.08 8.71 14.60
N MET A 291 -12.14 9.38 14.13
CA MET A 291 -12.73 9.08 12.83
C MET A 291 -13.32 10.33 12.16
N PRO A 292 -13.35 10.38 10.81
CA PRO A 292 -13.96 11.49 10.08
C PRO A 292 -15.44 11.66 10.41
N THR A 293 -15.86 12.89 10.70
CA THR A 293 -17.26 13.21 11.06
C THR A 293 -18.26 12.79 9.98
N ILE A 294 -17.86 12.82 8.70
CA ILE A 294 -18.69 12.41 7.57
C ILE A 294 -19.19 10.96 7.68
N LEU A 295 -18.40 10.06 8.28
CA LEU A 295 -18.79 8.66 8.47
C LEU A 295 -19.93 8.50 9.50
N LEU A 296 -20.05 9.44 10.43
CA LEU A 296 -21.08 9.44 11.47
C LEU A 296 -22.33 10.25 11.09
N THR A 297 -22.26 11.09 10.07
CA THR A 297 -23.29 12.11 9.82
C THR A 297 -23.90 12.05 8.43
N GLU A 298 -23.16 11.62 7.41
CA GLU A 298 -23.61 11.75 6.02
C GLU A 298 -23.81 10.42 5.28
N LEU A 299 -23.14 9.34 5.69
CA LEU A 299 -23.22 8.06 4.97
C LEU A 299 -24.50 7.27 5.29
N GLU A 300 -24.81 7.12 6.57
CA GLU A 300 -25.93 6.31 7.06
C GLU A 300 -26.57 6.98 8.28
N PRO A 301 -27.87 6.78 8.54
CA PRO A 301 -28.53 7.28 9.74
C PRO A 301 -27.84 6.79 11.02
N GLN A 302 -27.65 7.68 12.00
CA GLN A 302 -26.93 7.38 13.25
C GLN A 302 -27.57 6.23 14.06
N GLU A 303 -28.87 6.04 13.91
CA GLU A 303 -29.66 5.03 14.62
C GLU A 303 -29.28 3.60 14.18
N ILE A 304 -28.79 3.44 12.95
CA ILE A 304 -28.42 2.13 12.42
C ILE A 304 -26.93 1.82 12.61
N LEU A 305 -26.11 2.85 12.84
CA LEU A 305 -24.67 2.72 13.03
C LEU A 305 -24.31 1.96 14.32
N SER A 306 -23.23 1.18 14.24
CA SER A 306 -22.66 0.44 15.37
C SER A 306 -21.15 0.59 15.39
N VAL A 307 -20.58 0.79 16.57
CA VAL A 307 -19.13 0.78 16.81
C VAL A 307 -18.76 -0.61 17.31
N SER A 308 -17.66 -1.18 16.79
CA SER A 308 -17.23 -2.53 17.18
C SER A 308 -15.73 -2.59 17.41
N LEU A 309 -15.33 -3.24 18.51
CA LEU A 309 -13.96 -3.70 18.71
C LEU A 309 -13.85 -5.11 18.13
N ALA A 310 -12.98 -5.32 17.16
CA ALA A 310 -12.81 -6.60 16.49
C ALA A 310 -11.33 -6.95 16.32
N LEU A 311 -11.02 -8.25 16.28
CA LEU A 311 -9.69 -8.67 15.85
C LEU A 311 -9.51 -8.32 14.37
N ARG A 312 -8.37 -7.73 14.04
CA ARG A 312 -8.02 -7.45 12.65
C ARG A 312 -8.01 -8.75 11.85
N SER A 313 -8.83 -8.77 10.79
CA SER A 313 -8.90 -9.90 9.87
C SER A 313 -7.55 -10.14 9.20
N SER A 314 -6.87 -11.20 9.60
CA SER A 314 -5.60 -11.68 9.07
C SER A 314 -5.62 -13.20 8.99
N THR A 315 -4.59 -13.81 8.39
CA THR A 315 -4.46 -15.28 8.40
C THR A 315 -4.31 -15.85 9.80
N GLY A 316 -3.62 -15.12 10.69
CA GLY A 316 -3.50 -15.50 12.09
C GLY A 316 -4.83 -15.41 12.84
N SER A 317 -5.73 -14.50 12.46
CA SER A 317 -7.00 -14.34 13.16
C SER A 317 -8.07 -15.36 12.75
N VAL A 318 -7.82 -16.20 11.73
CA VAL A 318 -8.78 -17.19 11.22
C VAL A 318 -9.19 -18.20 12.29
N GLU A 319 -8.27 -18.56 13.19
CA GLU A 319 -8.55 -19.50 14.28
C GLU A 319 -9.62 -18.98 15.27
N PHE A 320 -9.79 -17.66 15.34
CA PHE A 320 -10.78 -17.03 16.22
C PHE A 320 -12.17 -16.93 15.60
N VAL A 321 -12.34 -17.21 14.30
CA VAL A 321 -13.65 -17.13 13.63
C VAL A 321 -14.68 -18.05 14.28
N ALA A 322 -14.27 -19.23 14.73
CA ALA A 322 -15.16 -20.18 15.42
C ALA A 322 -15.72 -19.61 16.73
N LYS A 323 -14.98 -18.69 17.39
CA LYS A 323 -15.34 -18.13 18.69
C LYS A 323 -15.99 -16.73 18.58
N LEU A 324 -15.49 -15.89 17.67
CA LEU A 324 -15.89 -14.49 17.52
C LEU A 324 -16.81 -14.24 16.32
N GLY A 325 -17.14 -15.30 15.58
CA GLY A 325 -17.91 -15.23 14.35
C GLY A 325 -17.13 -14.66 13.16
N PRO A 326 -17.78 -14.55 11.99
CA PRO A 326 -17.13 -14.16 10.74
C PRO A 326 -16.58 -12.72 10.74
N MET A 327 -17.12 -11.87 11.60
CA MET A 327 -16.69 -10.46 11.73
C MET A 327 -15.64 -10.25 12.84
N LEU A 328 -15.22 -11.34 13.52
CA LEU A 328 -14.20 -11.32 14.57
C LEU A 328 -14.46 -10.28 15.67
N ARG A 329 -15.74 -10.02 15.99
CA ARG A 329 -16.14 -8.98 16.94
C ARG A 329 -15.91 -9.45 18.36
N ILE A 330 -15.17 -8.66 19.12
CA ILE A 330 -14.98 -8.80 20.56
C ILE A 330 -16.09 -8.06 21.28
N PHE A 331 -16.41 -6.85 20.82
CA PHE A 331 -17.45 -5.99 21.37
C PHE A 331 -18.17 -5.24 20.25
N SER A 332 -19.45 -4.91 20.46
CA SER A 332 -20.24 -4.12 19.53
C SER A 332 -21.34 -3.39 20.30
N ALA A 333 -21.49 -2.09 20.05
CA ALA A 333 -22.54 -1.26 20.62
C ALA A 333 -23.13 -0.34 19.54
N LYS A 334 -24.35 0.14 19.76
CA LYS A 334 -24.96 1.14 18.89
C LYS A 334 -24.25 2.49 19.07
N LEU A 335 -24.12 3.26 17.99
CA LEU A 335 -23.45 4.57 18.05
C LEU A 335 -24.08 5.48 19.11
N LEU A 336 -25.41 5.44 19.22
CA LEU A 336 -26.20 6.24 20.17
C LEU A 336 -26.32 5.60 21.56
N ASP A 337 -25.62 4.50 21.84
CA ASP A 337 -25.61 3.89 23.17
C ASP A 337 -24.64 4.66 24.10
N GLU A 338 -25.16 5.69 24.76
CA GLU A 338 -24.40 6.54 25.68
C GLU A 338 -23.81 5.81 26.89
N THR A 339 -24.19 4.54 27.14
CA THR A 339 -23.61 3.74 28.22
C THR A 339 -22.26 3.13 27.86
N HIS A 340 -22.00 2.92 26.57
CA HIS A 340 -20.77 2.27 26.07
C HIS A 340 -20.00 3.12 25.05
N VAL A 341 -20.66 4.06 24.37
CA VAL A 341 -20.08 4.87 23.30
C VAL A 341 -20.14 6.35 23.69
N HIS A 342 -18.99 7.01 23.64
CA HIS A 342 -18.87 8.44 23.85
C HIS A 342 -18.21 9.09 22.65
N VAL A 343 -18.95 9.93 21.93
CA VAL A 343 -18.43 10.71 20.81
C VAL A 343 -18.01 12.09 21.32
N LEU A 344 -16.73 12.43 21.12
CA LEU A 344 -16.18 13.72 21.50
C LEU A 344 -15.71 14.45 20.24
N PRO A 345 -16.04 15.74 20.06
CA PRO A 345 -15.52 16.51 18.94
C PRO A 345 -13.99 16.68 19.09
N GLU A 346 -13.26 16.35 18.03
CA GLU A 346 -11.86 16.73 17.93
C GLU A 346 -11.78 18.23 17.62
N GLN A 347 -10.99 18.99 18.38
CA GLN A 347 -10.83 20.43 18.13
C GLN A 347 -10.02 20.63 16.83
N ALA A 348 -10.73 20.92 15.75
CA ALA A 348 -10.13 21.29 14.48
C ALA A 348 -9.28 22.55 14.63
N ARG A 349 -8.05 22.52 14.10
CA ARG A 349 -7.34 23.76 13.76
C ARG A 349 -8.14 24.52 12.70
N PRO A 350 -8.05 25.85 12.62
CA PRO A 350 -8.72 26.61 11.58
C PRO A 350 -8.31 26.11 10.19
N PHE A 351 -9.25 25.48 9.50
CA PHE A 351 -9.12 25.05 8.11
C PHE A 351 -9.05 26.32 7.24
N LYS A 352 -7.90 26.58 6.62
CA LYS A 352 -7.82 27.60 5.55
C LYS A 352 -8.42 26.98 4.30
N MET A 353 -9.63 27.38 3.93
CA MET A 353 -10.20 27.03 2.62
C MET A 353 -9.21 27.43 1.51
N PRO A 354 -8.93 26.55 0.54
CA PRO A 354 -8.31 26.96 -0.70
C PRO A 354 -9.19 28.03 -1.38
N PRO A 355 -8.61 29.04 -2.04
CA PRO A 355 -9.39 30.03 -2.77
C PRO A 355 -10.29 29.32 -3.79
N THR A 356 -11.59 29.57 -3.69
CA THR A 356 -12.61 29.07 -4.63
C THR A 356 -12.23 29.43 -6.05
N LEU A 357 -12.17 28.44 -6.94
CA LEU A 357 -12.05 28.65 -8.37
C LEU A 357 -13.20 29.54 -8.86
N PRO A 358 -12.93 30.58 -9.68
CA PRO A 358 -13.99 31.42 -10.22
C PRO A 358 -14.94 30.59 -11.09
N HIS A 359 -16.24 30.79 -10.87
CA HIS A 359 -17.30 30.15 -11.64
C HIS A 359 -17.07 30.31 -13.16
N PRO A 360 -17.38 29.29 -13.98
CA PRO A 360 -17.29 29.42 -15.42
C PRO A 360 -18.27 30.50 -15.89
N ILE A 361 -17.72 31.49 -16.61
CA ILE A 361 -18.46 32.53 -17.29
C ILE A 361 -19.48 31.85 -18.22
N ARG A 362 -20.77 32.04 -17.92
CA ARG A 362 -21.84 31.70 -18.87
C ARG A 362 -21.68 32.61 -20.09
N HIS A 363 -21.20 32.05 -21.19
CA HIS A 363 -21.37 32.67 -22.50
C HIS A 363 -22.86 32.63 -22.87
N ARG A 364 -23.41 33.81 -23.18
CA ARG A 364 -24.72 33.97 -23.82
C ARG A 364 -24.68 33.49 -25.27
#